data_AF-A0A4S8LD87-F1
#
_entry.id   AF-A0A4S8LD87-F1
#
_cell.length_a   1.000
_cell.length_b   1.000
_cell.length_c   1.000
_cell.angle_alpha   90.00
_cell.angle_beta   90.00
_cell.angle_gamma   90.00
#
_symmetry.space_group_name_H-M   'P 1'
#
loop_
_entity.id
_entity.type
_entity.pdbx_description
1 polymer ?
#
loop_
_entity_poly.entity_id
_entity_poly.type
_entity_poly.pdbx_seq_one_letter_code
_entity_poly.pdbx_strand_id
1 'polypeptide(L)'
;MGQRQQVFMIARLIPHGSTTGRPYYRCIGAYHHQWCYGTLPLAATHRFLALIQNKDNTGCKFIICDELRRARYRYGRRRESPLMPVVPCPYALLLLAQAWDMDLGSVKNAYASGTGIAGNALDPNMGSFDEDNNDGISIIDVTDPSDPAYCFVHEPGGGPIDMKGYIVKYYDMSDMQKLVESGKTEETIAVRAVEVVSALEGVRVLTSDALAEAWPDEYEVDNPSPETHTTESAELQKQSIPSLVDLTL
;
A
#
# COMPACT_ATOMS: atom_id res chain seq x y z
N MET A 1 24.11 -10.18 3.43
CA MET A 1 22.66 -10.44 3.28
C MET A 1 21.95 -9.21 3.82
N GLY A 2 21.06 -8.63 3.03
CA GLY A 2 20.36 -7.39 3.38
C GLY A 2 18.99 -7.65 4.00
N GLN A 3 18.50 -6.65 4.71
CA GLN A 3 17.13 -6.53 5.20
C GLN A 3 16.20 -6.23 4.03
N ARG A 4 15.09 -6.96 3.90
CA ARG A 4 14.19 -6.95 2.75
C ARG A 4 12.77 -6.74 3.23
N GLN A 5 12.09 -5.82 2.56
CA GLN A 5 10.70 -5.49 2.78
C GLN A 5 9.95 -5.59 1.46
N GLN A 6 8.74 -6.12 1.51
CA GLN A 6 7.83 -6.14 0.38
C GLN A 6 6.68 -5.16 0.62
N VAL A 7 6.18 -4.57 -0.45
CA VAL A 7 4.97 -3.77 -0.43
C VAL A 7 3.98 -4.27 -1.46
N PHE A 8 2.72 -4.36 -1.04
CA PHE A 8 1.61 -4.81 -1.86
C PHE A 8 0.58 -3.69 -1.99
N MET A 9 0.12 -3.45 -3.20
CA MET A 9 -1.08 -2.67 -3.47
C MET A 9 -2.25 -3.61 -3.66
N ILE A 10 -3.33 -3.39 -2.90
CA ILE A 10 -4.59 -4.09 -3.06
C ILE A 10 -5.68 -3.12 -3.49
N ALA A 11 -6.67 -3.64 -4.20
CA ALA A 11 -7.88 -2.90 -4.52
C ALA A 11 -9.08 -3.84 -4.63
N ARG A 12 -10.28 -3.31 -4.38
CA ARG A 12 -11.51 -4.06 -4.60
C ARG A 12 -11.85 -4.10 -6.09
N LEU A 13 -11.80 -5.31 -6.67
CA LEU A 13 -12.11 -5.57 -8.07
C LEU A 13 -13.24 -6.59 -8.18
N ILE A 14 -14.01 -6.51 -9.26
CA ILE A 14 -14.99 -7.54 -9.60
C ILE A 14 -14.27 -8.59 -10.44
N PRO A 15 -14.23 -9.87 -10.02
CA PRO A 15 -13.49 -10.89 -10.74
C PRO A 15 -14.15 -11.26 -12.07
N HIS A 16 -13.34 -11.79 -12.99
CA HIS A 16 -13.80 -12.34 -14.25
C HIS A 16 -14.86 -13.43 -14.02
N GLY A 17 -15.92 -13.41 -14.81
CA GLY A 17 -17.03 -14.37 -14.69
C GLY A 17 -17.90 -14.20 -13.43
N SER A 18 -17.71 -13.14 -12.64
CA SER A 18 -18.57 -12.87 -11.48
C SER A 18 -20.03 -12.67 -11.89
N THR A 19 -20.92 -13.50 -11.35
CA THR A 19 -22.38 -13.40 -11.54
C THR A 19 -23.05 -12.49 -10.51
N THR A 20 -22.43 -12.32 -9.34
CA THR A 20 -22.97 -11.50 -8.25
C THR A 20 -22.64 -10.02 -8.42
N GLY A 21 -21.62 -9.70 -9.23
CA GLY A 21 -21.10 -8.34 -9.34
C GLY A 21 -20.43 -7.81 -8.06
N ARG A 22 -20.27 -8.66 -7.03
CA ARG A 22 -19.65 -8.27 -5.77
C ARG A 22 -18.14 -8.04 -6.00
N PRO A 23 -17.58 -6.90 -5.56
CA PRO A 23 -16.15 -6.68 -5.61
C PRO A 23 -15.46 -7.35 -4.41
N TYR A 24 -14.20 -7.74 -4.60
CA TYR A 24 -13.34 -8.40 -3.60
C TYR A 24 -11.95 -7.77 -3.62
N TYR A 25 -11.28 -7.69 -2.48
CA TYR A 25 -9.86 -7.31 -2.46
C TYR A 25 -9.01 -8.27 -3.29
N ARG A 26 -8.13 -7.68 -4.11
CA ARG A 26 -7.15 -8.38 -4.93
C ARG A 26 -5.85 -7.58 -4.93
N CYS A 27 -4.71 -8.27 -4.78
CA CYS A 27 -3.42 -7.68 -5.06
C CYS A 27 -3.33 -7.27 -6.53
N ILE A 28 -3.02 -6.00 -6.78
CA ILE A 28 -2.92 -5.37 -8.11
C ILE A 28 -1.52 -4.86 -8.42
N GLY A 29 -0.57 -5.08 -7.52
CA GLY A 29 0.81 -4.70 -7.69
C GLY A 29 1.59 -5.10 -6.45
N ALA A 30 2.81 -5.57 -6.66
CA ALA A 30 3.70 -5.96 -5.59
C ALA A 30 5.11 -5.49 -5.95
N TYR A 31 5.85 -5.03 -4.96
CA TYR A 31 7.16 -4.44 -5.15
C TYR A 31 8.08 -4.84 -4.00
N HIS A 32 9.30 -5.23 -4.35
CA HIS A 32 10.33 -5.64 -3.42
C HIS A 32 11.40 -4.57 -3.29
N HIS A 33 11.79 -4.25 -2.05
CA HIS A 33 12.84 -3.28 -1.79
C HIS A 33 13.89 -3.85 -0.81
N GLN A 34 15.17 -3.76 -1.21
CA GLN A 34 16.30 -4.13 -0.36
C GLN A 34 16.73 -2.93 0.49
N TRP A 35 17.10 -3.16 1.75
CA TRP A 35 17.54 -2.14 2.69
C TRP A 35 16.44 -1.13 3.09
N CYS A 36 15.16 -1.54 3.05
CA CYS A 36 14.04 -0.75 3.55
C CYS A 36 13.53 -1.33 4.87
N TYR A 37 13.98 -0.78 6.00
CA TYR A 37 13.65 -1.27 7.35
C TYR A 37 13.57 -0.08 8.34
N GLY A 38 13.14 -0.35 9.57
CA GLY A 38 13.03 0.68 10.61
C GLY A 38 12.00 1.75 10.24
N THR A 39 12.40 3.01 10.10
CA THR A 39 11.47 4.09 9.73
C THR A 39 11.15 4.17 8.23
N LEU A 40 11.90 3.44 7.38
CA LEU A 40 11.82 3.59 5.93
C LEU A 40 10.49 3.12 5.33
N PRO A 41 9.91 1.96 5.73
CA PRO A 41 8.61 1.54 5.20
C PRO A 41 7.48 2.52 5.53
N LEU A 42 7.51 3.13 6.72
CA LEU A 42 6.55 4.16 7.13
C LEU A 42 6.71 5.41 6.27
N ALA A 43 7.95 5.89 6.09
CA ALA A 43 8.24 7.04 5.24
C ALA A 43 7.81 6.80 3.79
N ALA A 44 8.11 5.64 3.22
CA ALA A 44 7.74 5.25 1.86
C ALA A 44 6.23 5.16 1.68
N THR A 45 5.53 4.55 2.65
CA THR A 45 4.07 4.48 2.67
C THR A 45 3.47 5.88 2.72
N HIS A 46 3.93 6.74 3.63
CA HIS A 46 3.46 8.12 3.71
C HIS A 46 3.69 8.89 2.39
N ARG A 47 4.87 8.77 1.77
CA ARG A 47 5.15 9.39 0.46
C ARG A 47 4.17 8.92 -0.62
N PHE A 48 3.91 7.61 -0.69
CA PHE A 48 2.98 7.07 -1.67
C PHE A 48 1.55 7.61 -1.45
N LEU A 49 1.08 7.61 -0.20
CA LEU A 49 -0.22 8.15 0.16
C LEU A 49 -0.33 9.64 -0.19
N ALA A 50 0.70 10.43 0.14
CA ALA A 50 0.76 11.85 -0.22
C ALA A 50 0.72 12.06 -1.75
N LEU A 51 1.38 11.21 -2.54
CA LEU A 51 1.35 11.31 -4.00
C LEU A 51 -0.05 11.08 -4.58
N ILE A 52 -0.79 10.10 -4.06
CA ILE A 52 -2.13 9.75 -4.58
C ILE A 52 -3.25 10.65 -4.01
N GLN A 53 -3.05 11.21 -2.81
CA GLN A 53 -4.01 12.10 -2.16
C GLN A 53 -3.79 13.59 -2.48
N ASN A 54 -2.68 13.96 -3.12
CA ASN A 54 -2.40 15.35 -3.45
C ASN A 54 -3.50 15.93 -4.36
N LYS A 55 -4.22 16.93 -3.85
CA LYS A 55 -5.35 17.58 -4.53
C LYS A 55 -4.95 18.27 -5.83
N ASP A 56 -3.71 18.71 -5.95
CA ASP A 56 -3.20 19.34 -7.17
C ASP A 56 -2.86 18.27 -8.24
N ASN A 57 -2.64 17.03 -7.81
CA ASN A 57 -2.35 15.88 -8.67
C ASN A 57 -3.62 15.07 -9.01
N THR A 58 -4.76 15.74 -9.27
CA THR A 58 -6.02 15.03 -9.60
C THR A 58 -5.86 14.04 -10.77
N GLY A 59 -5.00 14.34 -11.74
CA GLY A 59 -4.68 13.43 -12.86
C GLY A 59 -4.17 12.07 -12.41
N CYS A 60 -3.38 12.01 -11.33
CA CYS A 60 -2.88 10.76 -10.75
C CYS A 60 -4.05 9.88 -10.28
N LYS A 61 -4.98 10.45 -9.51
CA LYS A 61 -6.19 9.76 -9.05
C LYS A 61 -7.00 9.22 -10.23
N PHE A 62 -7.23 10.04 -11.25
CA PHE A 62 -7.99 9.62 -12.42
C PHE A 62 -7.33 8.46 -13.17
N ILE A 63 -6.01 8.48 -13.32
CA ILE A 63 -5.29 7.39 -13.99
C ILE A 63 -5.40 6.10 -13.16
N ILE A 64 -5.19 6.14 -11.83
CA ILE A 64 -5.34 4.96 -10.97
C ILE A 64 -6.77 4.42 -11.06
N CYS A 65 -7.79 5.28 -10.94
CA CYS A 65 -9.19 4.87 -11.08
C CYS A 65 -9.47 4.24 -12.46
N ASP A 66 -8.89 4.76 -13.54
CA ASP A 66 -9.05 4.18 -14.88
C ASP A 66 -8.35 2.82 -15.01
N GLU A 67 -7.16 2.65 -14.44
CA GLU A 67 -6.46 1.35 -14.38
C GLU A 67 -7.30 0.30 -13.63
N LEU A 68 -7.81 0.66 -12.46
CA LEU A 68 -8.70 -0.21 -11.68
C LEU A 68 -9.96 -0.57 -12.45
N ARG A 69 -10.58 0.41 -13.13
CA ARG A 69 -11.76 0.19 -13.96
C ARG A 69 -11.49 -0.77 -15.11
N ARG A 70 -10.33 -0.69 -15.76
CA ARG A 70 -9.91 -1.62 -16.84
C ARG A 70 -9.58 -3.02 -16.32
N ALA A 71 -9.19 -3.15 -15.05
CA ALA A 71 -8.93 -4.44 -14.42
C ALA A 71 -10.22 -5.18 -13.99
N ARG A 72 -11.34 -4.46 -13.78
CA ARG A 72 -12.63 -5.06 -13.44
C ARG A 72 -13.08 -6.05 -14.53
N TYR A 73 -13.59 -7.20 -14.10
CA TYR A 73 -14.06 -8.31 -14.93
C TYR A 73 -13.00 -8.96 -15.83
N ARG A 74 -11.74 -8.53 -15.75
CA ARG A 74 -10.67 -9.01 -16.63
C ARG A 74 -9.89 -10.19 -16.05
N TYR A 75 -9.73 -10.20 -14.73
CA TYR A 75 -8.90 -11.16 -14.01
C TYR A 75 -9.70 -11.93 -12.97
N GLY A 76 -9.33 -13.19 -12.74
CA GLY A 76 -9.91 -14.03 -11.69
C GLY A 76 -9.48 -13.58 -10.28
N ARG A 77 -9.89 -14.35 -9.27
CA ARG A 77 -9.32 -14.20 -7.92
C ARG A 77 -7.86 -14.64 -7.89
N ARG A 78 -7.23 -14.56 -6.73
CA ARG A 78 -5.84 -15.02 -6.55
C ARG A 78 -5.71 -16.46 -7.04
N ARG A 79 -4.73 -16.70 -7.92
CA ARG A 79 -4.42 -18.01 -8.55
C ARG A 79 -5.56 -18.61 -9.40
N GLU A 80 -6.59 -17.83 -9.73
CA GLU A 80 -7.67 -18.24 -10.64
C GLU A 80 -7.54 -17.60 -12.01
N SER A 81 -7.91 -18.32 -13.08
CA SER A 81 -7.86 -17.81 -14.44
C SER A 81 -9.03 -16.86 -14.77
N PRO A 82 -8.82 -15.80 -15.58
CA PRO A 82 -7.55 -15.36 -16.15
C PRO A 82 -6.62 -14.77 -15.09
N LEU A 83 -5.35 -15.20 -15.09
CA LEU A 83 -4.35 -14.68 -14.15
C LEU A 83 -4.06 -13.20 -14.42
N MET A 84 -3.77 -12.47 -13.35
CA MET A 84 -3.36 -11.08 -13.45
C MET A 84 -1.92 -11.00 -13.94
N PRO A 85 -1.55 -10.16 -14.92
CA PRO A 85 -0.16 -9.98 -15.30
C PRO A 85 0.63 -9.34 -14.16
N VAL A 86 1.97 -9.44 -14.19
CA VAL A 86 2.88 -8.86 -13.18
C VAL A 86 2.63 -7.36 -12.96
N VAL A 87 2.29 -6.63 -14.04
CA VAL A 87 2.06 -5.19 -13.99
C VAL A 87 0.67 -4.87 -14.58
N PRO A 88 -0.43 -5.09 -13.82
CA PRO A 88 -1.78 -4.87 -14.31
C PRO A 88 -2.19 -3.39 -14.25
N CYS A 89 -1.60 -2.63 -13.31
CA CYS A 89 -1.79 -1.19 -13.10
C CYS A 89 -0.41 -0.50 -13.14
N PRO A 90 0.18 -0.30 -14.34
CA PRO A 90 1.55 0.20 -14.49
C PRO A 90 1.80 1.57 -13.88
N TYR A 91 0.83 2.50 -13.95
CA TYR A 91 0.99 3.83 -13.39
C TYR A 91 0.95 3.81 -11.86
N ALA A 92 0.00 3.07 -11.26
CA ALA A 92 -0.01 2.87 -9.81
C ALA A 92 1.31 2.25 -9.31
N LEU A 93 1.82 1.22 -10.02
CA LEU A 93 3.08 0.56 -9.64
C LEU A 93 4.30 1.49 -9.82
N LEU A 94 4.29 2.35 -10.84
CA LEU A 94 5.32 3.37 -11.03
C LEU A 94 5.37 4.34 -9.85
N LEU A 95 4.23 4.83 -9.38
CA LEU A 95 4.17 5.74 -8.23
C LEU A 95 4.64 5.04 -6.95
N LEU A 96 4.25 3.77 -6.77
CA LEU A 96 4.72 2.97 -5.66
C LEU A 96 6.25 2.83 -5.69
N ALA A 97 6.81 2.41 -6.82
CA ALA A 97 8.25 2.28 -6.99
C ALA A 97 8.96 3.61 -6.71
N GLN A 98 8.46 4.74 -7.22
CA GLN A 98 9.03 6.07 -6.93
C GLN A 98 9.01 6.40 -5.44
N ALA A 99 7.90 6.17 -4.74
CA ALA A 99 7.79 6.45 -3.31
C ALA A 99 8.71 5.57 -2.45
N TRP A 100 8.97 4.35 -2.91
CA TRP A 100 9.76 3.34 -2.20
C TRP A 100 11.26 3.43 -2.51
N ASP A 101 11.61 3.77 -3.74
CA ASP A 101 13.01 3.88 -4.19
C ASP A 101 13.61 5.26 -3.90
N MET A 102 12.80 6.32 -3.79
CA MET A 102 13.31 7.69 -3.60
C MET A 102 12.96 8.25 -2.22
N ASP A 103 13.99 8.56 -1.44
CA ASP A 103 13.88 9.37 -0.23
C ASP A 103 14.23 10.83 -0.52
N LEU A 104 13.19 11.65 -0.63
CA LEU A 104 13.29 13.10 -0.86
C LEU A 104 13.09 13.91 0.42
N GLY A 105 13.06 13.26 1.60
CA GLY A 105 12.80 13.94 2.88
C GLY A 105 13.87 14.97 3.26
N SER A 106 15.08 14.87 2.69
CA SER A 106 16.16 15.84 2.88
C SER A 106 16.94 16.02 1.58
N VAL A 107 17.03 17.25 1.08
CA VAL A 107 17.84 17.60 -0.10
C VAL A 107 19.32 17.25 0.11
N LYS A 108 19.80 17.29 1.37
CA LYS A 108 21.19 16.98 1.72
C LYS A 108 21.48 15.48 1.75
N ASN A 109 20.46 14.68 2.03
CA ASN A 109 20.57 13.22 2.19
C ASN A 109 19.65 12.49 1.20
N ALA A 110 19.43 13.08 0.02
CA ALA A 110 18.57 12.48 -1.00
C ALA A 110 19.15 11.11 -1.39
N TYR A 111 18.32 10.09 -1.28
CA TYR A 111 18.71 8.72 -1.53
C TYR A 111 17.81 8.12 -2.60
N ALA A 112 18.42 7.45 -3.56
CA ALA A 112 17.74 6.64 -4.55
C ALA A 112 18.27 5.20 -4.45
N SER A 113 17.39 4.28 -4.12
CA SER A 113 17.63 2.84 -4.07
C SER A 113 16.81 2.09 -5.11
N GLY A 114 16.95 0.77 -5.12
CA GLY A 114 16.20 -0.11 -6.01
C GLY A 114 16.92 -0.43 -7.31
N THR A 115 16.38 -1.42 -8.02
CA THR A 115 16.87 -1.85 -9.34
C THR A 115 15.92 -1.41 -10.47
N GLY A 116 14.93 -0.59 -10.14
CA GLY A 116 13.84 -0.17 -11.01
C GLY A 116 12.70 -1.20 -11.07
N ILE A 117 11.60 -0.80 -11.71
CA ILE A 117 10.35 -1.57 -11.76
C ILE A 117 10.56 -2.98 -12.32
N ALA A 118 11.32 -3.12 -13.40
CA ALA A 118 11.52 -4.42 -14.05
C ALA A 118 12.26 -5.45 -13.17
N GLY A 119 13.10 -5.01 -12.23
CA GLY A 119 13.87 -5.89 -11.35
C GLY A 119 13.21 -6.17 -10.01
N ASN A 120 12.29 -5.31 -9.58
CA ASN A 120 11.71 -5.32 -8.23
C ASN A 120 10.19 -5.57 -8.20
N ALA A 121 9.49 -5.51 -9.34
CA ALA A 121 8.08 -5.87 -9.40
C ALA A 121 7.90 -7.37 -9.16
N LEU A 122 6.94 -7.72 -8.30
CA LEU A 122 6.60 -9.10 -7.96
C LEU A 122 5.27 -9.51 -8.60
N ASP A 123 5.04 -10.82 -8.73
CA ASP A 123 3.80 -11.37 -9.29
C ASP A 123 2.60 -11.10 -8.36
N PRO A 124 1.55 -10.38 -8.76
CA PRO A 124 0.39 -10.13 -7.89
C PRO A 124 -0.41 -11.40 -7.57
N ASN A 125 -0.15 -12.55 -8.22
CA ASN A 125 -0.79 -13.84 -7.93
C ASN A 125 -0.06 -14.65 -6.85
N MET A 126 1.10 -14.20 -6.38
CA MET A 126 1.85 -14.84 -5.31
C MET A 126 1.18 -14.65 -3.93
N GLY A 127 1.67 -15.40 -2.95
CA GLY A 127 1.39 -15.20 -1.55
C GLY A 127 2.10 -13.99 -0.95
N SER A 128 1.55 -13.40 0.12
CA SER A 128 2.09 -12.17 0.71
C SER A 128 3.48 -12.34 1.33
N PHE A 129 3.91 -13.58 1.59
CA PHE A 129 5.24 -13.94 2.09
C PHE A 129 5.94 -15.02 1.22
N ASP A 130 5.54 -15.21 -0.03
CA ASP A 130 6.12 -16.25 -0.92
C ASP A 130 7.59 -15.95 -1.33
N GLU A 131 8.05 -14.70 -1.18
CA GLU A 131 9.41 -14.26 -1.53
C GLU A 131 10.29 -14.06 -0.28
N ASP A 132 11.61 -13.97 -0.48
CA ASP A 132 12.59 -13.83 0.62
C ASP A 132 12.42 -12.48 1.35
N ASN A 133 11.60 -12.49 2.40
CA ASN A 133 11.25 -11.34 3.23
C ASN A 133 11.68 -11.59 4.68
N ASN A 134 12.32 -10.61 5.31
CA ASN A 134 12.80 -10.75 6.69
C ASN A 134 12.52 -9.55 7.61
N ASP A 135 11.82 -8.52 7.13
CA ASP A 135 11.41 -7.35 7.94
C ASP A 135 9.89 -7.12 8.01
N GLY A 136 9.12 -7.97 7.33
CA GLY A 136 7.66 -7.86 7.23
C GLY A 136 7.23 -7.21 5.91
N ILE A 137 5.94 -6.94 5.78
CA ILE A 137 5.34 -6.42 4.56
C ILE A 137 4.51 -5.19 4.86
N SER A 138 4.33 -4.36 3.83
CA SER A 138 3.42 -3.22 3.86
C SER A 138 2.32 -3.46 2.85
N ILE A 139 1.07 -3.17 3.22
CA ILE A 139 -0.08 -3.37 2.35
C ILE A 139 -0.80 -2.03 2.25
N ILE A 140 -1.10 -1.61 1.03
CA ILE A 140 -1.76 -0.33 0.76
C ILE A 140 -3.01 -0.59 -0.07
N ASP A 141 -4.15 -0.14 0.42
CA ASP A 141 -5.42 -0.17 -0.29
C ASP A 141 -5.59 1.10 -1.11
N VAL A 142 -5.73 0.92 -2.43
CA VAL A 142 -5.93 2.00 -3.40
C VAL A 142 -7.31 1.93 -4.07
N THR A 143 -8.27 1.21 -3.47
CA THR A 143 -9.65 1.08 -3.99
C THR A 143 -10.27 2.44 -4.28
N ASP A 144 -10.14 3.39 -3.34
CA ASP A 144 -10.40 4.81 -3.56
C ASP A 144 -9.12 5.58 -3.23
N PRO A 145 -8.41 6.14 -4.23
CA PRO A 145 -7.20 6.90 -3.98
C PRO A 145 -7.40 8.18 -3.14
N SER A 146 -8.64 8.63 -2.94
CA SER A 146 -8.92 9.73 -2.01
C SER A 146 -9.07 9.31 -0.56
N ASP A 147 -9.43 8.06 -0.30
CA ASP A 147 -9.50 7.47 1.05
C ASP A 147 -8.72 6.14 1.10
N PRO A 148 -7.39 6.20 0.88
CA PRO A 148 -6.56 5.02 0.94
C PRO A 148 -6.46 4.49 2.38
N ALA A 149 -6.14 3.22 2.51
CA ALA A 149 -5.78 2.61 3.78
C ALA A 149 -4.46 1.88 3.68
N TYR A 150 -3.89 1.55 4.83
CA TYR A 150 -2.66 0.78 4.88
C TYR A 150 -2.65 -0.17 6.07
N CYS A 151 -1.74 -1.14 6.06
CA CYS A 151 -1.29 -1.78 7.27
C CYS A 151 0.13 -2.32 7.06
N PHE A 152 0.75 -2.73 8.15
CA PHE A 152 1.93 -3.57 8.11
C PHE A 152 1.60 -4.96 8.62
N VAL A 153 2.37 -5.96 8.21
CA VAL A 153 2.31 -7.31 8.78
C VAL A 153 3.75 -7.76 9.00
N HIS A 154 4.11 -8.09 10.24
CA HIS A 154 5.51 -8.38 10.57
C HIS A 154 5.89 -9.84 10.29
N GLU A 155 4.95 -10.77 10.45
CA GLU A 155 5.17 -12.20 10.34
C GLU A 155 4.04 -12.90 9.58
N PRO A 156 4.31 -14.04 8.90
CA PRO A 156 3.28 -14.78 8.17
C PRO A 156 2.09 -15.15 9.05
N GLY A 157 0.87 -14.90 8.56
CA GLY A 157 -0.37 -15.12 9.31
C GLY A 157 -0.62 -14.11 10.45
N GLY A 158 0.29 -13.16 10.67
CA GLY A 158 0.10 -12.07 11.65
C GLY A 158 -1.02 -11.12 11.24
N GLY A 159 -1.67 -10.50 12.24
CA GLY A 159 -2.71 -9.50 11.99
C GLY A 159 -2.14 -8.17 11.46
N PRO A 160 -3.00 -7.33 10.84
CA PRO A 160 -2.60 -6.00 10.40
C PRO A 160 -2.25 -5.12 11.62
N ILE A 161 -1.12 -4.43 11.55
CA ILE A 161 -0.69 -3.45 12.55
C ILE A 161 -0.58 -2.05 11.93
N ASP A 162 -0.79 -1.04 12.76
CA ASP A 162 -0.64 0.37 12.38
C ASP A 162 0.84 0.81 12.45
N MET A 163 1.07 2.11 12.24
CA MET A 163 2.42 2.68 12.30
C MET A 163 3.06 2.56 13.69
N LYS A 164 2.27 2.62 14.78
CA LYS A 164 2.75 2.49 16.16
C LYS A 164 3.13 1.04 16.46
N GLY A 165 2.30 0.08 16.04
CA GLY A 165 2.55 -1.35 16.16
C GLY A 165 3.78 -1.80 15.35
N TYR A 166 4.03 -1.19 14.20
CA TYR A 166 5.24 -1.47 13.43
C TYR A 166 6.49 -0.90 14.11
N ILE A 167 6.46 0.38 14.53
CA ILE A 167 7.68 1.05 15.03
C ILE A 167 8.19 0.44 16.35
N VAL A 168 7.29 -0.06 17.21
CA VAL A 168 7.66 -0.74 18.47
C VAL A 168 8.43 -2.04 18.26
N LYS A 169 8.39 -2.62 17.05
CA LYS A 169 9.20 -3.80 16.70
C LYS A 169 10.67 -3.46 16.48
N TYR A 170 10.98 -2.20 16.14
CA TYR A 170 12.34 -1.75 15.85
C TYR A 170 12.95 -0.91 16.98
N TYR A 171 12.12 -0.13 17.67
CA TYR A 171 12.60 0.85 18.64
C TYR A 171 11.78 0.78 19.93
N ASP A 172 12.46 0.88 21.07
CA ASP A 172 11.79 1.09 22.35
C ASP A 172 11.18 2.50 22.37
N MET A 173 9.86 2.58 22.49
CA MET A 173 9.12 3.85 22.51
C MET A 173 9.55 4.75 23.67
N SER A 174 9.98 4.18 24.79
CA SER A 174 10.44 4.95 25.94
C SER A 174 11.76 5.66 25.66
N ASP A 175 12.63 5.05 24.84
CA ASP A 175 13.88 5.66 24.40
C ASP A 175 13.62 6.74 23.35
N MET A 176 12.64 6.54 22.46
CA MET A 176 12.24 7.58 21.50
C MET A 176 11.69 8.82 22.19
N GLN A 177 10.84 8.65 23.20
CA GLN A 177 10.22 9.76 23.92
C GLN A 177 11.25 10.57 24.73
N LYS A 178 12.18 9.89 25.43
CA LYS A 178 13.30 10.54 26.13
C LYS A 178 14.20 11.34 25.18
N LEU A 179 14.45 10.83 23.98
CA LEU A 179 15.28 11.52 22.99
C LEU A 179 14.63 12.80 22.49
N VAL A 180 13.31 12.78 22.23
CA VAL A 180 12.54 13.97 21.85
C VAL A 180 12.53 15.00 22.98
N GLU A 181 12.26 14.58 24.23
CA GLU A 181 12.23 15.47 25.40
C GLU A 181 13.60 16.11 25.71
N SER A 182 14.70 15.43 25.35
CA SER A 182 16.06 15.93 25.57
C SER A 182 16.42 17.15 24.70
N GLY A 183 15.58 17.53 23.73
CA GLY A 183 15.80 18.70 22.87
C GLY A 183 17.01 18.59 21.94
N LYS A 184 17.63 17.39 21.82
CA LYS A 184 18.69 17.12 20.85
C LYS A 184 18.06 16.95 19.47
N THR A 185 17.88 18.07 18.78
CA THR A 185 17.31 18.22 17.43
C THR A 185 18.24 17.79 16.29
N GLU A 186 19.36 17.11 16.56
CA GLU A 186 20.09 16.45 15.48
C GLU A 186 19.24 15.30 14.93
N GLU A 187 19.42 14.94 13.64
CA GLU A 187 18.72 13.90 12.86
C GLU A 187 18.81 12.49 13.51
N THR A 188 18.34 12.35 14.73
CA THR A 188 18.31 11.09 15.44
C THR A 188 17.16 10.26 14.87
N ILE A 189 17.36 8.95 14.85
CA ILE A 189 16.36 7.98 14.38
C ILE A 189 15.02 8.17 15.11
N ALA A 190 15.04 8.59 16.38
CA ALA A 190 13.85 8.87 17.18
C ALA A 190 13.03 10.05 16.67
N VAL A 191 13.67 11.18 16.32
CA VAL A 191 12.97 12.35 15.75
C VAL A 191 12.29 11.94 14.44
N ARG A 192 13.03 11.26 13.56
CA ARG A 192 12.49 10.75 12.29
C ARG A 192 11.34 9.77 12.50
N ALA A 193 11.44 8.88 13.49
CA ALA A 193 10.38 7.93 13.82
C ALA A 193 9.09 8.64 14.27
N VAL A 194 9.20 9.67 15.11
CA VAL A 194 8.04 10.46 15.54
C VAL A 194 7.41 11.22 14.37
N GLU A 195 8.22 11.81 13.49
CA GLU A 195 7.72 12.49 12.29
C GLU A 195 6.93 11.55 11.38
N VAL A 196 7.47 10.37 11.05
CA VAL A 196 6.78 9.43 10.15
C VAL A 196 5.56 8.78 10.79
N VAL A 197 5.56 8.55 12.10
CA VAL A 197 4.39 8.07 12.84
C VAL A 197 3.28 9.13 12.81
N SER A 198 3.64 10.40 13.05
CA SER A 198 2.69 11.51 13.01
C SER A 198 2.12 11.70 11.59
N ALA A 199 2.93 11.49 10.56
CA ALA A 199 2.52 11.64 9.17
C ALA A 199 1.51 10.59 8.68
N LEU A 200 1.43 9.44 9.34
CA LEU A 200 0.44 8.39 9.08
C LEU A 200 -0.75 8.41 10.05
N GLU A 201 -0.73 9.32 11.04
CA GLU A 201 -1.81 9.41 12.02
C GLU A 201 -3.12 9.88 11.35
N GLY A 202 -4.20 9.16 11.65
CA GLY A 202 -5.51 9.41 11.05
C GLY A 202 -5.75 8.72 9.70
N VAL A 203 -4.73 8.10 9.09
CA VAL A 203 -4.94 7.25 7.91
C VAL A 203 -5.56 5.92 8.36
N ARG A 204 -6.56 5.45 7.60
CA ARG A 204 -7.31 4.22 7.89
C ARG A 204 -6.39 2.99 7.86
N VAL A 205 -6.51 2.13 8.87
CA VAL A 205 -5.76 0.87 8.95
C VAL A 205 -6.62 -0.26 8.37
N LEU A 206 -6.00 -1.15 7.57
CA LEU A 206 -6.69 -2.31 6.99
C LEU A 206 -7.05 -3.34 8.06
N THR A 207 -8.15 -4.05 7.82
CA THR A 207 -8.66 -5.11 8.71
C THR A 207 -8.15 -6.48 8.28
N SER A 208 -8.18 -7.46 9.20
CA SER A 208 -7.86 -8.85 8.87
C SER A 208 -8.77 -9.40 7.76
N ASP A 209 -10.03 -8.97 7.70
CA ASP A 209 -10.96 -9.36 6.63
C ASP A 209 -10.45 -8.94 5.24
N ALA A 210 -9.83 -7.77 5.12
CA ALA A 210 -9.27 -7.30 3.86
C ALA A 210 -8.08 -8.16 3.42
N LEU A 211 -7.25 -8.58 4.38
CA LEU A 211 -6.10 -9.46 4.16
C LEU A 211 -6.55 -10.88 3.79
N ALA A 212 -7.54 -11.43 4.49
CA ALA A 212 -8.14 -12.73 4.18
C ALA A 212 -8.86 -12.74 2.83
N GLU A 213 -9.49 -11.63 2.42
CA GLU A 213 -10.09 -11.54 1.09
C GLU A 213 -9.03 -11.51 -0.03
N ALA A 214 -7.90 -10.81 0.19
CA ALA A 214 -6.80 -10.74 -0.77
C ALA A 214 -5.93 -12.02 -0.83
N TRP A 215 -5.70 -12.66 0.32
CA TRP A 215 -4.87 -13.87 0.50
C TRP A 215 -5.59 -14.89 1.42
N PRO A 216 -6.62 -15.59 0.91
CA PRO A 216 -7.49 -16.43 1.73
C PRO A 216 -6.83 -17.67 2.35
N ASP A 217 -5.72 -18.14 1.79
CA ASP A 217 -5.00 -19.30 2.33
C ASP A 217 -3.90 -18.91 3.34
N GLU A 218 -3.73 -17.61 3.62
CA GLU A 218 -2.68 -17.08 4.52
C GLU A 218 -3.22 -16.40 5.77
N TYR A 219 -4.42 -15.82 5.70
CA TYR A 219 -5.03 -15.09 6.81
C TYR A 219 -6.38 -15.71 7.14
N GLU A 220 -6.55 -16.11 8.40
CA GLU A 220 -7.81 -16.61 8.91
C GLU A 220 -8.68 -15.46 9.44
N VAL A 221 -10.00 -15.61 9.30
CA VAL A 221 -10.97 -14.71 9.90
C VAL A 221 -11.46 -15.36 11.19
N ASP A 222 -10.84 -15.03 12.32
CA ASP A 222 -11.23 -15.57 13.64
C ASP A 222 -12.64 -15.14 14.07
N ASN A 223 -13.17 -14.04 13.49
CA ASN A 223 -14.56 -13.62 13.60
C ASN A 223 -14.86 -12.60 12.49
N PRO A 224 -15.76 -12.88 11.52
CA PRO A 224 -16.10 -11.89 10.50
C PRO A 224 -16.74 -10.69 11.20
N SER A 225 -16.07 -9.54 11.14
CA SER A 225 -16.64 -8.30 11.66
C SER A 225 -17.94 -8.01 10.91
N PRO A 226 -19.03 -7.56 11.58
CA PRO A 226 -20.22 -7.16 10.86
C PRO A 226 -19.85 -6.07 9.88
N GLU A 227 -20.01 -6.36 8.58
CA GLU A 227 -19.66 -5.48 7.48
C GLU A 227 -20.18 -4.07 7.78
N THR A 228 -19.29 -3.09 7.91
CA THR A 228 -19.69 -1.68 7.87
C THR A 228 -20.15 -1.41 6.45
N HIS A 229 -21.43 -1.69 6.19
CA HIS A 229 -22.10 -1.35 4.95
C HIS A 229 -22.18 0.17 4.87
N THR A 230 -21.13 0.83 4.39
CA THR A 230 -21.26 2.16 3.82
C THR A 230 -22.02 1.97 2.51
N THR A 231 -23.34 2.06 2.58
CA THR A 231 -24.25 2.11 1.45
C THR A 231 -24.05 3.45 0.72
N GLU A 232 -22.88 3.66 0.13
CA GLU A 232 -22.54 4.83 -0.71
C GLU A 232 -21.69 4.37 -1.90
N SER A 233 -22.11 3.31 -2.59
CA SER A 233 -21.49 2.88 -3.86
C SER A 233 -22.41 3.04 -5.08
N ALA A 234 -23.63 3.53 -4.86
CA ALA A 234 -24.59 3.77 -5.95
C ALA A 234 -24.48 5.19 -6.55
N GLU A 235 -23.97 6.20 -5.83
CA GLU A 235 -23.93 7.58 -6.33
C GLU A 235 -22.65 7.97 -7.08
N LEU A 236 -21.56 7.23 -6.94
CA LEU A 236 -20.36 7.43 -7.79
C LEU A 236 -20.57 6.93 -9.24
N GLN A 237 -21.71 6.32 -9.56
CA GLN A 237 -22.02 5.81 -10.91
C GLN A 237 -22.50 6.89 -11.91
N LYS A 238 -22.49 8.18 -11.55
CA LYS A 238 -22.91 9.27 -12.46
C LYS A 238 -21.91 10.40 -12.65
N GLN A 239 -20.68 10.28 -12.15
CA GLN A 239 -19.62 11.19 -12.58
C GLN A 239 -19.03 10.69 -13.90
N SER A 240 -19.47 11.30 -14.99
CA SER A 240 -18.79 11.29 -16.28
C SER A 240 -17.37 11.82 -16.06
N ILE A 241 -16.42 10.92 -15.78
CA ILE A 241 -15.00 11.26 -15.77
C ILE A 241 -14.64 11.62 -17.23
N PRO A 242 -14.19 12.85 -17.50
CA PRO A 242 -13.76 13.24 -18.84
C PRO A 242 -12.67 12.29 -19.34
N SER A 243 -12.70 11.99 -20.63
CA SER A 243 -11.62 11.24 -21.27
C SER A 243 -10.29 11.98 -21.05
N LEU A 244 -9.18 11.24 -21.00
CA LEU A 244 -7.84 11.83 -21.01
C LEU A 244 -7.61 12.78 -22.21
N VAL A 245 -8.37 12.58 -23.30
CA VAL A 245 -8.41 13.49 -24.46
C VAL A 245 -9.07 14.83 -24.13
N ASP A 246 -10.11 14.82 -23.29
CA ASP A 246 -10.88 16.01 -22.91
C ASP A 246 -10.11 16.93 -21.94
N LEU A 247 -9.05 16.42 -21.30
CA LEU A 247 -8.16 17.19 -20.42
C LEU A 247 -7.02 17.90 -21.17
N THR A 248 -6.91 17.69 -22.49
CA THR A 248 -5.79 18.22 -23.31
C THR A 248 -6.20 19.32 -24.30
N LEU A 249 -7.46 19.79 -24.25
CA LEU A 249 -8.01 20.82 -25.13
C LEU A 249 -8.41 22.09 -24.37
#